data_AF-A0A1R4EYG1-F1
#
_entry.id   AF-A0A1R4EYG1-F1
#
_cell.length_a   1.000
_cell.length_b   1.000
_cell.length_c   1.000
_cell.angle_alpha   90.00
_cell.angle_beta   90.00
_cell.angle_gamma   90.00
#
_symmetry.space_group_name_H-M   'P 1'
#
loop_
_entity.id
_entity.type
_entity.pdbx_description
1 polymer ?
#
loop_
_entity_poly.entity_id
_entity_poly.type
_entity_poly.pdbx_seq_one_letter_code
_entity_poly.pdbx_strand_id
1 'polypeptide(L)' 'MVCTVDGASGLCLGCFRTLQEIATWSRMTDEARAAVMIDLPGRKGRIDPRLLGE' A
#
# COMPACT_ATOMS: atom_id res chain seq x y z
N MET A 1 -1.64 6.04 14.29
CA MET A 1 -1.11 5.02 13.36
C MET A 1 -0.14 5.74 12.43
N VAL A 2 1.15 5.51 12.59
CA VAL A 2 2.17 6.07 11.68
C VAL A 2 2.24 5.20 10.44
N CYS A 3 2.07 5.78 9.26
CA CYS A 3 2.29 5.07 7.99
C CYS A 3 3.73 5.29 7.57
N THR A 4 4.54 4.23 7.60
CA THR A 4 5.92 4.25 7.08
C THR A 4 5.90 3.75 5.65
N VAL A 5 6.41 4.55 4.72
CA VAL A 5 6.48 4.22 3.29
C VAL A 5 7.90 3.83 2.95
N ASP A 6 8.05 2.71 2.25
CA ASP A 6 9.31 2.30 1.66
C ASP A 6 9.63 3.18 0.45
N GLY A 7 10.81 3.81 0.46
CA GLY A 7 11.25 4.66 -0.64
C GLY A 7 11.57 3.90 -1.93
N ALA A 8 11.89 2.60 -1.84
CA ALA A 8 12.24 1.79 -3.02
C ALA A 8 11.00 1.32 -3.78
N SER A 9 10.00 0.79 -3.08
CA SER A 9 8.74 0.30 -3.66
C SER A 9 7.66 1.37 -3.77
N GLY A 10 7.75 2.46 -2.98
CA GLY A 10 6.73 3.50 -2.91
C GLY A 10 5.47 3.08 -2.14
N LEU A 11 5.54 1.99 -1.37
CA LEU A 11 4.40 1.38 -0.68
C LEU A 11 4.50 1.55 0.83
N CYS A 12 3.36 1.73 1.48
CA CYS A 12 3.27 1.69 2.95
C CYS A 12 3.57 0.28 3.46
N LEU A 13 4.50 0.17 4.40
CA LEU A 13 4.92 -1.10 5.01
C LEU A 13 3.79 -1.80 5.78
N GLY A 14 2.78 -1.06 6.24
CA GLY A 14 1.66 -1.61 6.99
C GLY A 14 0.44 -1.98 6.15
N CYS A 15 0.10 -1.16 5.14
CA CYS A 15 -1.12 -1.34 4.36
C CYS A 15 -0.90 -1.58 2.87
N PHE A 16 0.35 -1.59 2.41
CA PHE A 16 0.77 -1.88 1.03
C PHE A 16 0.14 -0.96 -0.04
N ARG A 17 -0.39 0.19 0.38
CA ARG A 17 -0.90 1.26 -0.48
C ARG A 17 0.19 2.31 -0.71
N THR A 18 0.14 2.94 -1.87
CA THR A 18 0.93 4.13 -2.20
C THR A 18 0.41 5.36 -1.46
N LEU A 19 1.25 6.40 -1.36
CA LEU A 19 0.85 7.69 -0.79
C LEU A 19 -0.34 8.32 -1.54
N GLN A 20 -0.39 8.17 -2.87
CA GLN A 20 -1.48 8.71 -3.67
C GLN A 20 -2.80 8.00 -3.35
N GLU A 21 -2.80 6.67 -3.27
CA GLU A 21 -3.99 5.91 -2.87
C GLU A 21 -4.45 6.27 -1.47
N ILE A 22 -3.53 6.45 -0.51
CA ILE A 22 -3.86 6.87 0.86
C ILE A 22 -4.49 8.28 0.86
N ALA A 23 -3.91 9.22 0.12
CA ALA A 23 -4.38 10.60 0.04
C ALA A 23 -5.75 10.73 -0.66
N THR A 24 -6.01 9.89 -1.67
CA THR A 24 -7.28 9.92 -2.42
C THR A 24 -8.30 8.92 -1.92
N TRP A 25 -8.00 8.07 -0.95
CA TRP A 25 -8.83 6.93 -0.54
C TRP A 25 -10.29 7.32 -0.28
N SER A 26 -10.51 8.39 0.47
CA SER A 26 -11.85 8.89 0.81
C SER A 26 -12.66 9.37 -0.41
N ARG A 27 -11.98 9.74 -1.50
CA ARG A 27 -12.56 10.22 -2.76
C ARG A 27 -12.64 9.16 -3.85
N MET A 28 -12.00 8.00 -3.66
CA MET A 28 -12.08 6.88 -4.60
C MET A 28 -13.48 6.27 -4.61
N THR A 29 -13.93 5.82 -5.79
CA THR A 29 -15.16 5.02 -5.93
C THR A 29 -14.97 3.64 -5.32
N ASP A 30 -16.07 2.94 -5.08
CA ASP A 30 -16.04 1.61 -4.49
C ASP A 30 -15.27 0.63 -5.39
N GLU A 31 -15.48 0.71 -6.70
CA GLU A 31 -14.79 -0.12 -7.70
C GLU A 31 -13.26 0.11 -7.66
N ALA A 32 -12.84 1.38 -7.56
CA ALA A 32 -11.42 1.71 -7.47
C ALA A 32 -10.80 1.20 -6.16
N ARG A 33 -11.53 1.29 -5.03
CA ARG A 33 -11.08 0.72 -3.76
C ARG A 33 -10.98 -0.79 -3.82
N ALA A 34 -11.95 -1.46 -4.44
CA ALA A 34 -11.96 -2.90 -4.63
C ALA A 34 -10.76 -3.35 -5.48
N ALA A 35 -10.48 -2.66 -6.58
CA ALA A 35 -9.31 -2.93 -7.42
C ALA A 35 -8.00 -2.81 -6.63
N VAL A 36 -7.84 -1.77 -5.81
CA VAL A 36 -6.67 -1.61 -4.94
C VAL A 36 -6.57 -2.80 -3.97
N MET A 37 -7.67 -3.17 -3.29
CA MET A 37 -7.67 -4.28 -2.32
C MET A 37 -7.29 -5.63 -2.95
N ILE A 38 -7.68 -5.88 -4.19
CA ILE A 38 -7.31 -7.09 -4.94
C ILE A 38 -5.80 -7.11 -5.25
N ASP A 39 -5.19 -5.95 -5.49
CA ASP A 39 -3.78 -5.82 -5.85
C ASP A 39 -2.83 -5.84 -4.63
N LEU A 40 -3.30 -5.45 -3.44
CA LEU A 40 -2.48 -5.39 -2.20
C LEU A 40 -1.70 -6.67 -1.88
N PRO A 41 -2.26 -7.89 -1.97
CA PRO A 41 -1.54 -9.11 -1.65
C PRO A 41 -0.30 -9.33 -2.55
N GLY A 42 -0.41 -8.97 -3.84
CA GLY A 42 0.70 -9.08 -4.80
C GLY A 42 1.81 -8.05 -4.53
N ARG A 43 1.44 -6.88 -4.00
CA ARG A 43 2.38 -5.81 -3.68
C ARG A 43 3.32 -6.12 -2.51
N LYS A 44 2.91 -6.97 -1.58
CA LYS A 44 3.78 -7.40 -0.45
C LYS A 44 5.11 -7.97 -0.96
N GLY A 45 5.10 -8.71 -2.07
CA GLY A 45 6.32 -9.29 -2.67
C GLY A 45 7.26 -8.26 -3.31
N ARG A 46 6.83 -7.00 -3.48
CA ARG A 46 7.65 -5.91 -4.00
C ARG A 46 8.40 -5.14 -2.91
N ILE A 47 8.04 -5.33 -1.65
CA ILE A 47 8.70 -4.71 -0.51
C ILE A 47 9.81 -5.64 -0.05
N ASP A 48 10.96 -5.07 0.32
CA ASP A 48 12.04 -5.83 0.90
C ASP A 48 11.56 -6.53 2.19
N PRO A 49 11.65 -7.87 2.29
CA PRO A 49 11.14 -8.61 3.44
C PRO A 49 11.79 -8.18 4.76
N ARG A 50 13.00 -7.61 4.75
CA ARG A 50 13.66 -7.07 5.95
C ARG A 50 12.95 -5.84 6.51
N LEU A 51 12.21 -5.11 5.66
CA LEU A 51 11.40 -3.96 6.08
C LEU A 51 10.04 -4.37 6.66
N LEU A 52 9.61 -5.62 6.40
CA LEU A 52 8.36 -6.18 6.91
C LEU A 52 8.51 -6.77 8.32
N GLY A 53 9.73 -6.91 8.83
CA GLY A 53 10.00 -7.25 10.23
C GLY A 53 9.88 -8.74 10.58
N GLU A 54 10.30 -9.64 9.69
CA GLU A 54 10.56 -11.06 10.04
C GLU A 54 11.92 -11.21 10.76
#